data_AF-A0A154VDP8-F1
#
_entry.id   AF-A0A154VDP8-F1
#
_cell.length_a   1.000
_cell.length_b   1.000
_cell.length_c   1.000
_cell.angle_alpha   90.00
_cell.angle_beta   90.00
_cell.angle_gamma   90.00
#
_symmetry.space_group_name_H-M   'P 1'
#
loop_
_entity.id
_entity.type
_entity.pdbx_description
1 polymer ?
#
loop_
_entity_poly.entity_id
_entity_poly.type
_entity_poly.pdbx_seq_one_letter_code
_entity_poly.pdbx_strand_id
1 'polypeptide(L)'
;MRSPDTSHAKPRFVNRGFVFFGPCFLAIVLFAYTQQSKTAGPQMRKRNSNFLFKTGAVALVMGVMAAGAIVPANAQSFFDKAKEALGDAMNSSGSGSASSSGSGVSALSSDTVEQGLKQALDMGVELVTDQLGAVDGFNADPVAHIPLPDEVQTAQKLLSVAGLGSYADEIELRMNRAAEQTMQDAGDILVNAVRQMTVADAKGILQGPHDAATQYLRRVSGTDIEGRLRPVITDALSDTGALSLYDQMLGQYDQLPFVPDLKASLTDHATAKAMDGLFHYIAVQEADIRSDPTRWTTDILKKVFSTVN
;
A
#
# COMPACT_ATOMS: atom_id res chain seq x y z
N MET A 1 58.15 -12.14 20.80
CA MET A 1 57.83 -11.24 19.67
C MET A 1 57.72 -12.06 18.39
N ARG A 2 56.49 -12.37 17.95
CA ARG A 2 56.22 -12.94 16.64
C ARG A 2 54.81 -12.51 16.24
N SER A 3 54.73 -11.66 15.22
CA SER A 3 53.50 -11.14 14.60
C SER A 3 52.85 -12.20 13.68
N PRO A 4 51.60 -11.98 13.23
CA PRO A 4 50.63 -13.05 12.95
C PRO A 4 50.58 -13.48 11.47
N ASP A 5 50.13 -14.72 11.24
CA ASP A 5 49.75 -15.24 9.92
C ASP A 5 48.30 -14.86 9.59
N THR A 6 48.14 -14.03 8.57
CA THR A 6 46.87 -13.72 7.90
C THR A 6 46.65 -14.68 6.73
N SER A 7 45.74 -15.65 6.88
CA SER A 7 45.26 -16.46 5.75
C SER A 7 43.94 -15.91 5.21
N HIS A 8 44.06 -15.24 4.06
CA HIS A 8 42.98 -14.79 3.19
C HIS A 8 42.23 -15.99 2.59
N ALA A 9 40.95 -16.15 2.92
CA ALA A 9 40.04 -17.06 2.21
C ALA A 9 39.07 -16.26 1.34
N LYS A 10 39.16 -16.43 0.01
CA LYS A 10 38.23 -15.88 -0.99
C LYS A 10 36.93 -16.69 -0.99
N PRO A 11 35.73 -16.07 -1.02
CA PRO A 11 34.51 -16.80 -1.34
C PRO A 11 34.41 -17.07 -2.85
N ARG A 12 34.10 -18.33 -3.19
CA ARG A 12 33.83 -18.79 -4.55
C ARG A 12 32.39 -18.44 -4.93
N PHE A 13 32.24 -17.75 -6.05
CA PHE A 13 30.97 -17.56 -6.75
C PHE A 13 30.40 -18.91 -7.20
N VAL A 14 29.20 -19.26 -6.71
CA VAL A 14 28.42 -20.39 -7.22
C VAL A 14 27.40 -19.82 -8.19
N ASN A 15 27.67 -20.10 -9.47
CA ASN A 15 26.78 -19.89 -10.61
C ASN A 15 25.56 -20.81 -10.48
N ARG A 16 24.35 -20.25 -10.31
CA ARG A 16 23.10 -21.00 -10.34
C ARG A 16 22.27 -20.54 -11.53
N GLY A 17 21.99 -21.50 -12.40
CA GLY A 17 21.45 -21.33 -13.74
C GLY A 17 20.14 -20.57 -13.82
N PHE A 18 20.12 -19.68 -14.81
CA PHE A 18 18.96 -18.99 -15.34
C PHE A 18 18.05 -19.99 -16.05
N VAL A 19 16.87 -20.26 -15.49
CA VAL A 19 15.85 -21.09 -16.13
C VAL A 19 15.05 -20.21 -17.09
N PHE A 20 15.19 -20.50 -18.39
CA PHE A 20 14.41 -19.94 -19.48
C PHE A 20 12.91 -20.23 -19.28
N PHE A 21 12.09 -19.17 -19.15
CA PHE A 21 10.64 -19.24 -19.38
C PHE A 21 10.33 -18.66 -20.77
N GLY A 22 9.59 -19.42 -21.57
CA GLY A 22 9.29 -19.15 -22.98
C GLY A 22 8.33 -17.98 -23.26
N PRO A 23 8.00 -17.75 -24.54
CA PRO A 23 7.55 -16.46 -25.09
C PRO A 23 6.06 -16.10 -24.86
N CYS A 24 5.41 -16.62 -23.82
CA CYS A 24 4.00 -16.29 -23.54
C CYS A 24 3.80 -15.05 -22.65
N PHE A 25 4.85 -14.56 -21.98
CA PHE A 25 4.72 -13.41 -21.06
C PHE A 25 4.86 -12.03 -21.74
N LEU A 26 5.35 -11.99 -22.98
CA LEU A 26 5.54 -10.73 -23.72
C LEU A 26 4.26 -10.25 -24.46
N ALA A 27 3.21 -11.07 -24.52
CA ALA A 27 1.96 -10.71 -25.21
C ALA A 27 0.96 -9.93 -24.34
N ILE A 28 1.09 -9.98 -23.01
CA ILE A 28 0.14 -9.32 -22.09
C ILE A 28 0.58 -7.88 -21.78
N VAL A 29 1.88 -7.60 -21.76
CA VAL A 29 2.41 -6.24 -21.51
C VAL A 29 2.26 -5.32 -22.74
N LEU A 30 2.25 -5.86 -23.96
CA LEU A 30 2.07 -5.08 -25.20
C LEU A 30 0.61 -4.69 -25.50
N PHE A 31 -0.38 -5.34 -24.88
CA PHE A 31 -1.80 -5.03 -25.09
C PHE A 31 -2.33 -3.91 -24.17
N ALA A 32 -1.65 -3.67 -23.03
CA ALA A 32 -2.02 -2.60 -22.10
C ALA A 32 -1.44 -1.22 -22.47
N TYR A 33 -0.35 -1.16 -23.26
CA TYR A 33 0.30 0.11 -23.62
C TYR A 33 -0.28 0.80 -24.87
N THR A 34 -1.15 0.13 -25.63
CA THR A 34 -1.68 0.64 -26.91
C THR A 34 -3.04 1.32 -26.84
N GLN A 35 -3.69 1.36 -25.67
CA GLN A 35 -5.00 2.03 -25.48
C GLN A 35 -4.94 3.42 -24.82
N GLN A 36 -3.76 3.90 -24.41
CA GLN A 36 -3.61 5.18 -23.70
C GLN A 36 -2.69 6.19 -24.41
N SER A 37 -2.74 6.23 -25.74
CA SER A 37 -1.99 7.21 -26.54
C SER A 37 -2.76 7.76 -27.74
N LYS A 38 -4.11 7.85 -27.64
CA LYS A 38 -4.91 8.37 -28.76
C LYS A 38 -6.08 9.27 -28.39
N THR A 39 -5.87 10.25 -27.51
CA THR A 39 -6.70 11.48 -27.50
C THR A 39 -5.93 12.68 -26.91
N ALA A 40 -4.99 13.25 -27.66
CA ALA A 40 -4.58 14.64 -27.47
C ALA A 40 -3.90 15.16 -28.75
N GLY A 41 -4.69 15.86 -29.58
CA GLY A 41 -4.19 16.66 -30.69
C GLY A 41 -4.86 18.03 -30.65
N PRO A 42 -4.14 19.13 -30.94
CA PRO A 42 -4.59 20.48 -30.65
C PRO A 42 -5.46 21.03 -31.79
N GLN A 43 -6.59 21.65 -31.45
CA GLN A 43 -7.34 22.47 -32.42
C GLN A 43 -7.78 23.79 -31.81
N MET A 44 -7.02 24.82 -32.16
CA MET A 44 -7.48 26.19 -32.23
C MET A 44 -8.65 26.28 -33.24
N ARG A 45 -9.82 26.74 -32.81
CA ARG A 45 -10.67 27.58 -33.68
C ARG A 45 -11.78 28.31 -32.91
N LYS A 46 -11.64 29.63 -32.93
CA LYS A 46 -12.63 30.67 -32.62
C LYS A 46 -13.89 30.47 -33.48
N ARG A 47 -15.08 30.32 -32.86
CA ARG A 47 -16.33 30.93 -33.37
C ARG A 47 -17.48 30.91 -32.37
N ASN A 48 -18.05 32.10 -32.28
CA ASN A 48 -19.23 32.56 -31.57
C ASN A 48 -20.52 32.01 -32.20
N SER A 49 -21.51 31.59 -31.41
CA SER A 49 -22.94 31.97 -31.56
C SER A 49 -23.86 31.11 -30.68
N ASN A 50 -24.68 31.80 -29.88
CA ASN A 50 -25.90 31.36 -29.21
C ASN A 50 -26.76 30.41 -30.06
N PHE A 51 -27.41 29.40 -29.45
CA PHE A 51 -28.80 29.07 -29.81
C PHE A 51 -29.47 28.20 -28.72
N LEU A 52 -30.54 28.77 -28.15
CA LEU A 52 -31.60 28.15 -27.35
C LEU A 52 -32.34 27.05 -28.12
N PHE A 53 -32.89 26.06 -27.40
CA PHE A 53 -34.21 25.36 -27.55
C PHE A 53 -34.07 24.06 -26.72
N LYS A 54 -34.63 23.85 -25.52
CA LYS A 54 -36.01 23.85 -25.00
C LYS A 54 -36.95 22.84 -25.69
N THR A 55 -37.66 22.07 -24.87
CA THR A 55 -38.73 21.06 -25.13
C THR A 55 -38.24 19.66 -25.50
N GLY A 56 -38.81 18.55 -25.02
CA GLY A 56 -39.95 18.30 -24.12
C GLY A 56 -40.18 16.79 -24.01
N ALA A 57 -40.97 16.41 -23.00
CA ALA A 57 -41.39 15.06 -22.61
C ALA A 57 -41.99 14.16 -23.73
N VAL A 58 -42.06 12.84 -23.49
CA VAL A 58 -43.30 12.00 -23.44
C VAL A 58 -43.10 10.52 -23.88
N ALA A 59 -43.61 9.62 -23.01
CA ALA A 59 -44.26 8.31 -23.20
C ALA A 59 -43.55 7.05 -23.76
N LEU A 60 -43.34 6.10 -22.83
CA LEU A 60 -43.94 4.74 -22.74
C LEU A 60 -45.01 4.37 -23.80
N VAL A 61 -44.81 3.31 -24.59
CA VAL A 61 -45.78 2.21 -24.91
C VAL A 61 -45.06 1.00 -25.56
N MET A 62 -45.40 -0.17 -25.01
CA MET A 62 -45.31 -1.58 -25.47
C MET A 62 -45.14 -1.90 -26.97
N GLY A 63 -44.44 -3.02 -27.27
CA GLY A 63 -44.58 -3.71 -28.56
C GLY A 63 -43.67 -4.93 -28.84
N VAL A 64 -44.05 -6.11 -28.33
CA VAL A 64 -44.16 -7.43 -29.01
C VAL A 64 -42.94 -8.07 -29.75
N MET A 65 -42.53 -9.22 -29.19
CA MET A 65 -42.15 -10.53 -29.81
C MET A 65 -41.44 -10.59 -31.18
N ALA A 66 -40.23 -11.17 -31.18
CA ALA A 66 -39.71 -12.01 -32.27
C ALA A 66 -38.78 -13.11 -31.71
N ALA A 67 -38.89 -14.31 -32.28
CA ALA A 67 -38.41 -15.59 -31.77
C ALA A 67 -37.05 -16.06 -32.36
N GLY A 68 -36.38 -16.99 -31.65
CA GLY A 68 -35.35 -17.93 -32.14
C GLY A 68 -33.91 -17.40 -32.05
N ALA A 69 -32.90 -18.08 -31.50
CA ALA A 69 -32.69 -19.52 -31.26
C ALA A 69 -31.92 -19.77 -29.93
N ILE A 70 -32.20 -20.90 -29.31
CA ILE A 70 -31.70 -21.35 -28.00
C ILE A 70 -30.64 -22.44 -28.24
N VAL A 71 -29.48 -22.32 -27.60
CA VAL A 71 -28.50 -23.42 -27.45
C VAL A 71 -28.78 -24.09 -26.09
N PRO A 72 -28.90 -25.43 -25.98
CA PRO A 72 -29.16 -26.08 -24.71
C PRO A 72 -27.85 -26.21 -23.92
N ALA A 73 -27.65 -25.36 -22.92
CA ALA A 73 -26.73 -25.65 -21.84
C ALA A 73 -27.48 -26.47 -20.79
N ASN A 74 -27.02 -27.71 -20.59
CA ASN A 74 -27.40 -28.59 -19.49
C ASN A 74 -27.11 -27.88 -18.15
N ALA A 75 -28.11 -27.20 -17.61
CA ALA A 75 -28.14 -26.73 -16.24
C ALA A 75 -28.87 -27.78 -15.39
N GLN A 76 -28.16 -28.85 -15.04
CA GLN A 76 -28.56 -29.73 -13.95
C GLN A 76 -27.46 -29.84 -12.90
N SER A 77 -27.86 -29.48 -11.67
CA SER A 77 -27.47 -30.18 -10.45
C SER A 77 -26.14 -29.84 -9.78
N PHE A 78 -25.84 -28.54 -9.67
CA PHE A 78 -25.01 -28.05 -8.55
C PHE A 78 -25.88 -27.64 -7.35
N PHE A 79 -26.99 -26.96 -7.59
CA PHE A 79 -27.89 -26.47 -6.54
C PHE A 79 -28.66 -27.61 -5.83
N ASP A 80 -29.00 -28.69 -6.55
CA ASP A 80 -29.63 -29.86 -5.95
C ASP A 80 -28.67 -30.64 -5.03
N LYS A 81 -27.38 -30.75 -5.40
CA LYS A 81 -26.34 -31.36 -4.55
C LYS A 81 -26.06 -30.54 -3.30
N ALA A 82 -26.13 -29.21 -3.40
CA ALA A 82 -26.01 -28.33 -2.25
C ALA A 82 -27.20 -28.47 -1.29
N LYS A 83 -28.41 -28.65 -1.82
CA LYS A 83 -29.64 -28.83 -1.02
C LYS A 83 -29.69 -30.20 -0.35
N GLU A 84 -29.14 -31.23 -0.99
CA GLU A 84 -29.03 -32.58 -0.44
C GLU A 84 -27.98 -32.66 0.69
N ALA A 85 -26.82 -32.01 0.51
CA ALA A 85 -25.80 -31.89 1.56
C ALA A 85 -26.25 -31.05 2.76
N LEU A 86 -27.09 -30.03 2.52
CA LEU A 86 -27.66 -29.19 3.58
C LEU A 86 -28.83 -29.87 4.31
N GLY A 87 -29.61 -30.69 3.61
CA GLY A 87 -30.69 -31.48 4.19
C GLY A 87 -30.20 -32.57 5.15
N ASP A 88 -29.06 -33.19 4.85
CA ASP A 88 -28.46 -34.23 5.69
C ASP A 88 -27.81 -33.65 6.98
N ALA A 89 -27.29 -32.43 6.90
CA ALA A 89 -26.76 -31.69 8.05
C ALA A 89 -27.87 -31.13 8.97
N MET A 90 -29.04 -30.77 8.43
CA MET A 90 -30.17 -30.27 9.24
C MET A 90 -31.03 -31.38 9.83
N ASN A 91 -31.07 -32.57 9.25
CA ASN A 91 -31.85 -33.70 9.77
C ASN A 91 -31.11 -34.54 10.84
N SER A 92 -29.82 -34.26 11.07
CA SER A 92 -29.02 -34.83 12.17
C SER A 92 -28.97 -33.95 13.42
N SER A 93 -29.58 -32.75 13.39
CA SER A 93 -29.77 -31.90 14.58
C SER A 93 -31.23 -31.94 15.04
N GLY A 94 -31.61 -33.06 15.62
CA GLY A 94 -32.83 -33.19 16.38
C GLY A 94 -32.69 -32.57 17.77
N SER A 95 -33.50 -31.53 18.02
CA SER A 95 -34.05 -31.13 19.33
C SER A 95 -33.13 -30.36 20.31
N GLY A 96 -33.43 -29.07 20.48
CA GLY A 96 -32.88 -28.25 21.55
C GLY A 96 -33.25 -26.76 21.47
N SER A 97 -34.48 -26.45 21.88
CA SER A 97 -34.98 -25.21 22.52
C SER A 97 -34.46 -23.82 22.08
N ALA A 98 -35.43 -22.96 21.81
CA ALA A 98 -35.29 -21.51 21.66
C ALA A 98 -34.61 -20.82 22.85
N SER A 99 -33.60 -19.99 22.56
CA SER A 99 -33.21 -18.86 23.40
C SER A 99 -32.31 -17.88 22.64
N SER A 100 -32.74 -16.62 22.65
CA SER A 100 -31.97 -15.37 22.48
C SER A 100 -31.10 -15.18 21.22
N SER A 101 -31.59 -14.30 20.36
CA SER A 101 -30.86 -13.47 19.41
C SER A 101 -29.75 -12.65 20.08
N GLY A 102 -28.57 -13.24 20.18
CA GLY A 102 -27.37 -12.54 20.61
C GLY A 102 -26.20 -13.51 20.76
N SER A 103 -25.51 -13.81 19.65
CA SER A 103 -24.13 -14.36 19.58
C SER A 103 -23.79 -14.79 18.15
N GLY A 104 -23.64 -13.84 17.21
CA GLY A 104 -23.06 -14.12 15.88
C GLY A 104 -21.56 -14.40 15.94
N VAL A 105 -20.88 -13.91 16.98
CA VAL A 105 -19.42 -14.00 17.17
C VAL A 105 -18.97 -15.33 17.79
N SER A 106 -19.84 -16.05 18.51
CA SER A 106 -19.45 -17.28 19.23
C SER A 106 -19.47 -18.55 18.38
N ALA A 107 -19.93 -18.47 17.12
CA ALA A 107 -20.09 -19.61 16.22
C ALA A 107 -19.02 -19.68 15.10
N LEU A 108 -18.16 -18.67 14.96
CA LEU A 108 -16.92 -18.81 14.21
C LEU A 108 -15.84 -19.32 15.17
N SER A 109 -15.03 -20.30 14.75
CA SER A 109 -13.81 -20.59 15.48
C SER A 109 -13.00 -19.28 15.55
N SER A 110 -12.49 -18.94 16.74
CA SER A 110 -11.59 -17.79 16.96
C SER A 110 -10.51 -17.70 15.88
N ASP A 111 -10.06 -18.87 15.43
CA ASP A 111 -9.01 -19.06 14.43
C ASP A 111 -9.45 -18.57 13.04
N THR A 112 -10.73 -18.72 12.67
CA THR A 112 -11.27 -18.22 11.39
C THR A 112 -11.29 -16.69 11.38
N VAL A 113 -11.67 -16.08 12.50
CA VAL A 113 -11.70 -14.61 12.66
C VAL A 113 -10.29 -14.04 12.64
N GLU A 114 -9.36 -14.67 13.35
CA GLU A 114 -7.95 -14.29 13.35
C GLU A 114 -7.33 -14.38 11.94
N GLN A 115 -7.50 -15.50 11.26
CA GLN A 115 -6.95 -15.70 9.91
C GLN A 115 -7.53 -14.70 8.90
N GLY A 116 -8.84 -14.44 8.98
CA GLY A 116 -9.47 -13.44 8.13
C GLY A 116 -8.91 -12.05 8.35
N LEU A 117 -8.78 -11.63 9.61
CA LEU A 117 -8.22 -10.31 9.95
C LEU A 117 -6.75 -10.19 9.52
N LYS A 118 -5.92 -11.21 9.78
CA LYS A 118 -4.52 -11.23 9.34
C LYS A 118 -4.40 -11.08 7.83
N GLN A 119 -5.20 -11.86 7.10
CA GLN A 119 -5.22 -11.79 5.64
C GLN A 119 -5.64 -10.40 5.12
N ALA A 120 -6.62 -9.75 5.74
CA ALA A 120 -6.99 -8.38 5.37
C ALA A 120 -5.87 -7.37 5.63
N LEU A 121 -5.22 -7.47 6.78
CA LEU A 121 -4.14 -6.56 7.16
C LEU A 121 -2.90 -6.79 6.30
N ASP A 122 -2.56 -8.03 5.97
CA ASP A 122 -1.47 -8.35 5.05
C ASP A 122 -1.70 -7.68 3.69
N MET A 123 -2.88 -7.85 3.09
CA MET A 123 -3.19 -7.19 1.81
C MET A 123 -3.25 -5.66 1.94
N GLY A 124 -3.71 -5.14 3.08
CA GLY A 124 -3.78 -3.70 3.34
C GLY A 124 -2.40 -3.06 3.41
N VAL A 125 -1.47 -3.73 4.08
CA VAL A 125 -0.05 -3.35 4.12
C VAL A 125 0.54 -3.38 2.72
N GLU A 126 0.36 -4.48 1.98
CA GLU A 126 0.88 -4.65 0.61
C GLU A 126 0.41 -3.54 -0.31
N LEU A 127 -0.89 -3.22 -0.30
CA LEU A 127 -1.46 -2.15 -1.12
C LEU A 127 -0.85 -0.78 -0.80
N VAL A 128 -0.69 -0.46 0.49
CA VAL A 128 -0.12 0.84 0.91
C VAL A 128 1.35 0.92 0.54
N THR A 129 2.12 -0.16 0.74
CA THR A 129 3.55 -0.18 0.43
C THR A 129 3.80 -0.16 -1.08
N ASP A 130 2.92 -0.77 -1.87
CA ASP A 130 2.96 -0.67 -3.34
C ASP A 130 2.64 0.75 -3.81
N GLN A 131 1.63 1.39 -3.21
CA GLN A 131 1.27 2.78 -3.51
C GLN A 131 2.42 3.73 -3.21
N LEU A 132 2.97 3.65 -2.00
CA LEU A 132 4.03 4.55 -1.54
C LEU A 132 5.39 4.21 -2.15
N GLY A 133 5.62 2.95 -2.53
CA GLY A 133 6.85 2.51 -3.20
C GLY A 133 6.88 2.80 -4.69
N ALA A 134 5.76 3.20 -5.27
CA ALA A 134 5.70 3.64 -6.65
C ALA A 134 6.50 4.95 -6.85
N VAL A 135 6.94 5.16 -8.09
CA VAL A 135 7.51 6.45 -8.49
C VAL A 135 6.49 7.55 -8.21
N ASP A 136 6.92 8.55 -7.43
CA ASP A 136 6.13 9.69 -6.96
C ASP A 136 5.11 9.35 -5.87
N GLY A 137 5.17 8.14 -5.30
CA GLY A 137 4.35 7.72 -4.15
C GLY A 137 4.64 8.51 -2.89
N PHE A 138 5.85 9.06 -2.75
CA PHE A 138 6.17 10.08 -1.75
C PHE A 138 6.26 11.46 -2.38
N ASN A 139 7.04 11.59 -3.45
CA ASN A 139 7.45 12.91 -3.93
C ASN A 139 6.27 13.80 -4.39
N ALA A 140 5.24 13.23 -5.03
CA ALA A 140 4.08 13.99 -5.48
C ALA A 140 2.89 13.91 -4.53
N ASP A 141 3.00 13.15 -3.44
CA ASP A 141 1.90 12.91 -2.52
C ASP A 141 1.81 14.01 -1.46
N PRO A 142 0.70 14.75 -1.34
CA PRO A 142 0.62 15.90 -0.45
C PRO A 142 0.66 15.54 1.05
N VAL A 143 0.52 14.26 1.40
CA VAL A 143 0.51 13.79 2.78
C VAL A 143 1.78 13.03 3.13
N ALA A 144 2.24 12.15 2.23
CA ALA A 144 3.45 11.37 2.44
C ALA A 144 4.74 12.14 2.10
N HIS A 145 4.68 13.18 1.26
CA HIS A 145 5.85 13.94 0.84
C HIS A 145 6.75 14.32 2.03
N ILE A 146 8.04 14.04 1.86
CA ILE A 146 9.07 14.30 2.86
C ILE A 146 9.72 15.64 2.52
N PRO A 147 9.37 16.73 3.22
CA PRO A 147 10.06 18.00 3.04
C PRO A 147 11.47 17.92 3.62
N LEU A 148 12.35 18.82 3.22
CA LEU A 148 13.64 18.97 3.91
C LEU A 148 13.45 19.30 5.40
N PRO A 149 14.39 18.90 6.28
CA PRO A 149 14.40 19.36 7.67
C PRO A 149 14.48 20.89 7.73
N ASP A 150 13.80 21.51 8.71
CA ASP A 150 13.72 22.98 8.85
C ASP A 150 15.09 23.67 8.87
N GLU A 151 16.08 23.03 9.50
CA GLU A 151 17.44 23.54 9.55
C GLU A 151 18.08 23.56 8.14
N VAL A 152 17.84 22.52 7.34
CA VAL A 152 18.32 22.39 5.95
C VAL A 152 17.62 23.38 5.04
N GLN A 153 16.32 23.61 5.22
CA GLN A 153 15.59 24.65 4.50
C GLN A 153 16.13 26.06 4.81
N THR A 154 16.57 26.29 6.05
CA THR A 154 17.18 27.57 6.43
C THR A 154 18.54 27.74 5.76
N ALA A 155 19.36 26.69 5.73
CA ALA A 155 20.62 26.69 4.99
C ALA A 155 20.42 26.91 3.49
N GLN A 156 19.40 26.27 2.88
CA GLN A 156 19.01 26.47 1.49
C GLN A 156 18.72 27.95 1.20
N LYS A 157 17.92 28.63 2.02
CA LYS A 157 17.57 30.04 1.80
C LYS A 157 18.82 30.92 1.73
N LEU A 158 19.82 30.67 2.58
CA LEU A 158 21.09 31.39 2.55
C LEU A 158 21.91 31.08 1.30
N LEU A 159 22.02 29.79 0.94
CA LEU A 159 22.74 29.34 -0.26
C LEU A 159 22.07 29.79 -1.58
N SER A 160 20.74 29.93 -1.58
CA SER A 160 19.98 30.39 -2.74
C SER A 160 20.34 31.81 -3.17
N VAL A 161 20.69 32.68 -2.22
CA VAL A 161 21.18 34.04 -2.49
C VAL A 161 22.49 34.02 -3.27
N ALA A 162 23.31 32.99 -3.08
CA ALA A 162 24.56 32.77 -3.81
C ALA A 162 24.38 31.97 -5.11
N GLY A 163 23.14 31.66 -5.53
CA GLY A 163 22.84 30.88 -6.74
C GLY A 163 22.97 29.37 -6.56
N LEU A 164 23.07 28.87 -5.33
CA LEU A 164 23.25 27.44 -5.00
C LEU A 164 21.95 26.77 -4.50
N GLY A 165 20.78 27.34 -4.81
CA GLY A 165 19.49 26.86 -4.30
C GLY A 165 19.07 25.47 -4.79
N SER A 166 19.57 25.04 -5.96
CA SER A 166 19.18 23.77 -6.61
C SER A 166 19.63 22.52 -5.86
N TYR A 167 20.62 22.63 -4.97
CA TYR A 167 21.06 21.50 -4.14
C TYR A 167 19.93 20.95 -3.29
N ALA A 168 19.17 21.85 -2.66
CA ALA A 168 18.13 21.47 -1.73
C ALA A 168 16.94 20.80 -2.43
N ASP A 169 16.47 21.35 -3.56
CA ASP A 169 15.38 20.74 -4.32
C ASP A 169 15.73 19.31 -4.77
N GLU A 170 16.98 19.10 -5.17
CA GLU A 170 17.49 17.79 -5.58
C GLU A 170 17.71 16.85 -4.37
N ILE A 171 18.13 17.35 -3.19
CA ILE A 171 18.20 16.57 -1.95
C ILE A 171 16.80 16.11 -1.55
N GLU A 172 15.81 17.01 -1.59
CA GLU A 172 14.42 16.72 -1.25
C GLU A 172 13.86 15.62 -2.16
N LEU A 173 14.04 15.76 -3.47
CA LEU A 173 13.63 14.76 -4.44
C LEU A 173 14.26 13.39 -4.14
N ARG A 174 15.59 13.33 -3.94
CA ARG A 174 16.31 12.08 -3.67
C ARG A 174 15.91 11.45 -2.34
N MET A 175 15.63 12.26 -1.33
CA MET A 175 15.11 11.79 -0.05
C MET A 175 13.74 11.13 -0.20
N ASN A 176 12.85 11.71 -1.01
CA ASN A 176 11.57 11.08 -1.34
C ASN A 176 11.77 9.80 -2.17
N ARG A 177 12.70 9.76 -3.12
CA ARG A 177 13.05 8.52 -3.85
C ARG A 177 13.60 7.43 -2.93
N ALA A 178 14.38 7.79 -1.93
CA ALA A 178 14.88 6.85 -0.95
C ALA A 178 13.73 6.23 -0.14
N ALA A 179 12.76 7.06 0.29
CA ALA A 179 11.57 6.55 0.97
C ALA A 179 10.77 5.58 0.08
N GLU A 180 10.51 5.95 -1.18
CA GLU A 180 9.84 5.07 -2.17
C GLU A 180 10.56 3.71 -2.29
N GLN A 181 11.88 3.70 -2.41
CA GLN A 181 12.68 2.46 -2.52
C GLN A 181 12.57 1.56 -1.29
N THR A 182 12.38 2.13 -0.10
CA THR A 182 12.32 1.38 1.17
C THR A 182 10.94 0.83 1.53
N MET A 183 9.89 1.17 0.77
CA MET A 183 8.52 0.76 1.13
C MET A 183 8.32 -0.75 1.07
N GLN A 184 9.01 -1.44 0.16
CA GLN A 184 8.95 -2.90 0.09
C GLN A 184 9.48 -3.54 1.40
N ASP A 185 10.63 -3.08 1.90
CA ASP A 185 11.21 -3.56 3.15
C ASP A 185 10.30 -3.24 4.35
N ALA A 186 9.68 -2.04 4.36
CA ALA A 186 8.72 -1.67 5.39
C ALA A 186 7.49 -2.60 5.40
N GLY A 187 7.01 -2.98 4.21
CA GLY A 187 5.92 -3.94 4.03
C GLY A 187 6.26 -5.32 4.60
N ASP A 188 7.44 -5.84 4.31
CA ASP A 188 7.89 -7.12 4.84
C ASP A 188 7.96 -7.12 6.38
N ILE A 189 8.40 -6.02 6.99
CA ILE A 189 8.43 -5.89 8.46
C ILE A 189 7.01 -5.89 9.02
N LEU A 190 6.10 -5.13 8.42
CA LEU A 190 4.70 -5.03 8.86
C LEU A 190 3.94 -6.34 8.69
N VAL A 191 4.06 -7.03 7.56
CA VAL A 191 3.46 -8.36 7.33
C VAL A 191 3.96 -9.36 8.37
N ASN A 192 5.25 -9.33 8.71
CA ASN A 192 5.79 -10.19 9.77
C ASN A 192 5.19 -9.88 11.15
N ALA A 193 4.84 -8.62 11.42
CA ALA A 193 4.13 -8.26 12.65
C ALA A 193 2.67 -8.74 12.64
N VAL A 194 1.96 -8.59 11.51
CA VAL A 194 0.59 -9.12 11.34
C VAL A 194 0.56 -10.63 11.57
N ARG A 195 1.52 -11.38 11.03
CA ARG A 195 1.63 -12.83 11.23
C ARG A 195 1.76 -13.24 12.70
N GLN A 196 2.42 -12.43 13.51
CA GLN A 196 2.65 -12.65 14.94
C GLN A 196 1.48 -12.21 15.84
N MET A 197 0.41 -11.64 15.26
CA MET A 197 -0.78 -11.22 15.99
C MET A 197 -1.46 -12.39 16.72
N THR A 198 -1.85 -12.19 17.96
CA THR A 198 -2.58 -13.21 18.74
C THR A 198 -4.10 -13.11 18.52
N VAL A 199 -4.85 -14.16 18.87
CA VAL A 199 -6.33 -14.12 18.92
C VAL A 199 -6.84 -12.95 19.75
N ALA A 200 -6.18 -12.63 20.87
CA ALA A 200 -6.58 -11.55 21.76
C ALA A 200 -6.39 -10.17 21.10
N ASP A 201 -5.27 -9.98 20.39
CA ASP A 201 -5.03 -8.77 19.60
C ASP A 201 -6.05 -8.62 18.47
N ALA A 202 -6.32 -9.71 17.74
CA ALA A 202 -7.29 -9.72 16.66
C ALA A 202 -8.69 -9.33 17.13
N LYS A 203 -9.13 -9.88 18.28
CA LYS A 203 -10.39 -9.50 18.92
C LYS A 203 -10.38 -8.03 19.36
N GLY A 204 -9.27 -7.55 19.92
CA GLY A 204 -9.11 -6.16 20.32
C GLY A 204 -9.22 -5.19 19.14
N ILE A 205 -8.66 -5.55 17.98
CA ILE A 205 -8.78 -4.77 16.75
C ILE A 205 -10.23 -4.72 16.25
N LEU A 206 -10.90 -5.88 16.20
CA LEU A 206 -12.27 -5.99 15.71
C LEU A 206 -13.28 -5.21 16.57
N GLN A 207 -13.05 -5.17 17.88
CA GLN A 207 -13.92 -4.48 18.86
C GLN A 207 -13.47 -3.04 19.15
N GLY A 208 -12.35 -2.61 18.56
CA GLY A 208 -11.71 -1.33 18.84
C GLY A 208 -12.22 -0.17 17.97
N PRO A 209 -11.69 1.05 18.19
CA PRO A 209 -11.99 2.23 17.37
C PRO A 209 -11.53 2.03 15.91
N HIS A 210 -11.97 2.89 14.99
CA HIS A 210 -11.76 2.76 13.53
C HIS A 210 -10.30 2.59 13.07
N ASP A 211 -9.33 2.95 13.90
CA ASP A 211 -7.89 2.88 13.67
C ASP A 211 -7.16 1.83 14.55
N ALA A 212 -7.90 0.89 15.15
CA ALA A 212 -7.34 -0.07 16.11
C ALA A 212 -6.23 -0.96 15.52
N ALA A 213 -6.30 -1.35 14.25
CA ALA A 213 -5.24 -2.12 13.60
C ALA A 213 -3.99 -1.26 13.39
N THR A 214 -4.17 -0.02 12.97
CA THR A 214 -3.10 0.96 12.84
C THR A 214 -2.40 1.20 14.18
N GLN A 215 -3.17 1.42 15.25
CA GLN A 215 -2.62 1.58 16.60
C GLN A 215 -1.88 0.32 17.07
N TYR A 216 -2.40 -0.86 16.76
CA TYR A 216 -1.73 -2.12 17.03
C TYR A 216 -0.38 -2.17 16.32
N LEU A 217 -0.34 -1.97 15.00
CA LEU A 217 0.90 -2.02 14.20
C LEU A 217 1.91 -0.97 14.67
N ARG A 218 1.48 0.27 14.95
CA ARG A 218 2.36 1.29 15.54
C ARG A 218 2.94 0.86 16.89
N ARG A 219 2.16 0.17 17.72
CA ARG A 219 2.61 -0.29 19.05
C ARG A 219 3.57 -1.48 18.96
N VAL A 220 3.21 -2.51 18.21
CA VAL A 220 4.00 -3.76 18.14
C VAL A 220 5.19 -3.66 17.21
N SER A 221 5.18 -2.66 16.33
CA SER A 221 6.20 -2.52 15.30
C SER A 221 6.84 -1.14 15.28
N GLY A 222 6.39 -0.13 16.02
CA GLY A 222 6.95 1.23 15.92
C GLY A 222 8.46 1.29 16.18
N THR A 223 8.93 0.79 17.33
CA THR A 223 10.36 0.80 17.69
C THR A 223 11.17 -0.20 16.87
N ASP A 224 10.58 -1.34 16.55
CA ASP A 224 11.24 -2.41 15.78
C ASP A 224 11.36 -2.05 14.30
N ILE A 225 10.34 -1.42 13.72
CA ILE A 225 10.38 -0.89 12.36
C ILE A 225 11.36 0.25 12.31
N GLU A 226 11.34 1.22 13.22
CA GLU A 226 12.30 2.33 13.17
C GLU A 226 13.74 1.81 13.21
N GLY A 227 14.07 0.89 14.12
CA GLY A 227 15.40 0.29 14.22
C GLY A 227 15.81 -0.54 13.00
N ARG A 228 14.85 -1.17 12.31
CA ARG A 228 15.11 -2.00 11.11
C ARG A 228 15.10 -1.19 9.81
N LEU A 229 14.26 -0.17 9.73
CA LEU A 229 14.03 0.64 8.53
C LEU A 229 15.07 1.74 8.42
N ARG A 230 15.57 2.28 9.54
CA ARG A 230 16.63 3.29 9.55
C ARG A 230 17.89 2.89 8.76
N PRO A 231 18.50 1.70 8.92
CA PRO A 231 19.64 1.30 8.08
C PRO A 231 19.24 1.16 6.61
N VAL A 232 18.06 0.62 6.30
CA VAL A 232 17.56 0.49 4.91
C VAL A 232 17.38 1.86 4.25
N ILE A 233 16.81 2.83 4.98
CA ILE A 233 16.66 4.21 4.51
C ILE A 233 18.02 4.89 4.35
N THR A 234 18.97 4.60 5.25
CA THR A 234 20.34 5.12 5.10
C THR A 234 20.97 4.62 3.80
N ASP A 235 20.83 3.34 3.51
CA ASP A 235 21.34 2.74 2.28
C ASP A 235 20.64 3.35 1.05
N ALA A 236 19.31 3.49 1.07
CA ALA A 236 18.55 4.12 -0.02
C ALA A 236 18.91 5.61 -0.22
N LEU A 237 19.16 6.36 0.86
CA LEU A 237 19.64 7.75 0.79
C LEU A 237 21.05 7.83 0.21
N SER A 238 21.89 6.84 0.49
CA SER A 238 23.22 6.70 -0.13
C SER A 238 23.09 6.37 -1.63
N ASP A 239 22.24 5.42 -1.98
CA ASP A 239 22.04 4.93 -3.36
C ASP A 239 21.43 5.98 -4.28
N THR A 240 20.48 6.76 -3.79
CA THR A 240 19.93 7.93 -4.49
C THR A 240 20.91 9.11 -4.53
N GLY A 241 21.99 9.05 -3.74
CA GLY A 241 22.99 10.11 -3.60
C GLY A 241 22.51 11.34 -2.81
N ALA A 242 21.41 11.22 -2.06
CA ALA A 242 20.92 12.28 -1.17
C ALA A 242 21.99 12.68 -0.14
N LEU A 243 22.66 11.69 0.48
CA LEU A 243 23.72 11.94 1.47
C LEU A 243 24.91 12.68 0.86
N SER A 244 25.38 12.21 -0.30
CA SER A 244 26.51 12.86 -0.98
C SER A 244 26.19 14.30 -1.39
N LEU A 245 24.96 14.57 -1.83
CA LEU A 245 24.56 15.90 -2.22
C LEU A 245 24.39 16.84 -1.01
N TYR A 246 23.92 16.29 0.11
CA TYR A 246 23.85 16.98 1.39
C TYR A 246 25.24 17.36 1.92
N ASP A 247 26.20 16.44 1.87
CA ASP A 247 27.59 16.71 2.26
C ASP A 247 28.22 17.80 1.39
N GLN A 248 27.93 17.81 0.08
CA GLN A 248 28.38 18.88 -0.82
C GLN A 248 27.76 20.23 -0.45
N MET A 249 26.46 20.25 -0.15
CA MET A 249 25.75 21.46 0.28
C MET A 249 26.35 21.99 1.59
N LEU A 250 26.60 21.12 2.58
CA LEU A 250 27.27 21.46 3.84
C LEU A 250 28.64 22.09 3.59
N GLY A 251 29.45 21.51 2.71
CA GLY A 251 30.76 22.06 2.37
C GLY A 251 30.73 23.44 1.71
N GLN A 252 29.63 23.83 1.05
CA GLN A 252 29.42 25.20 0.57
C GLN A 252 28.89 26.12 1.68
N TYR A 253 28.00 25.60 2.50
CA TYR A 253 27.41 26.32 3.63
C TYR A 253 28.49 26.75 4.64
N ASP A 254 29.43 25.87 4.98
CA ASP A 254 30.52 26.13 5.93
C ASP A 254 31.53 27.20 5.47
N GLN A 255 31.54 27.55 4.19
CA GLN A 255 32.39 28.63 3.66
C GLN A 255 31.80 30.02 3.92
N LEU A 256 30.52 30.10 4.31
CA LEU A 256 29.86 31.38 4.58
C LEU A 256 30.25 31.89 5.98
N PRO A 257 30.66 33.16 6.11
CA PRO A 257 30.95 33.72 7.42
C PRO A 257 29.66 33.94 8.22
N PHE A 258 29.73 33.73 9.54
CA PHE A 258 28.64 33.96 10.50
C PHE A 258 27.39 33.08 10.33
N VAL A 259 27.50 31.90 9.70
CA VAL A 259 26.40 30.94 9.63
C VAL A 259 26.31 30.05 10.89
N PRO A 260 25.10 29.69 11.35
CA PRO A 260 24.92 28.75 12.45
C PRO A 260 25.26 27.32 12.01
N ASP A 261 25.72 26.51 12.96
CA ASP A 261 26.04 25.09 12.75
C ASP A 261 24.79 24.28 12.35
N LEU A 262 24.90 23.44 11.30
CA LEU A 262 23.80 22.63 10.77
C LEU A 262 23.91 21.20 11.32
N LYS A 263 22.93 20.74 12.11
CA LYS A 263 22.98 19.44 12.80
C LYS A 263 21.91 18.44 12.36
N ALA A 264 21.16 18.76 11.32
CA ALA A 264 20.10 17.91 10.82
C ALA A 264 20.64 16.58 10.27
N SER A 265 20.04 15.48 10.74
CA SER A 265 20.25 14.13 10.21
C SER A 265 19.20 13.84 9.15
N LEU A 266 19.62 13.76 7.88
CA LEU A 266 18.71 13.38 6.79
C LEU A 266 18.13 11.98 6.99
N THR A 267 18.94 11.03 7.48
CA THR A 267 18.49 9.68 7.78
C THR A 267 17.36 9.67 8.81
N ASP A 268 17.55 10.33 9.95
CA ASP A 268 16.56 10.29 11.03
C ASP A 268 15.27 11.01 10.61
N HIS A 269 15.40 12.14 9.90
CA HIS A 269 14.27 12.89 9.37
C HIS A 269 13.47 12.08 8.33
N ALA A 270 14.16 11.52 7.33
CA ALA A 270 13.52 10.70 6.30
C ALA A 270 12.85 9.46 6.90
N THR A 271 13.49 8.81 7.88
CA THR A 271 12.93 7.65 8.57
C THR A 271 11.63 8.00 9.30
N ALA A 272 11.63 9.08 10.09
CA ALA A 272 10.45 9.52 10.82
C ALA A 272 9.29 9.88 9.86
N LYS A 273 9.57 10.64 8.80
CA LYS A 273 8.55 11.06 7.83
C LYS A 273 8.03 9.93 6.96
N ALA A 274 8.89 9.00 6.53
CA ALA A 274 8.48 7.80 5.82
C ALA A 274 7.52 6.95 6.68
N MET A 275 7.84 6.80 7.97
CA MET A 275 6.98 6.11 8.93
C MET A 275 5.64 6.81 9.14
N ASP A 276 5.64 8.13 9.26
CA ASP A 276 4.42 8.92 9.39
C ASP A 276 3.51 8.76 8.17
N GLY A 277 4.06 8.86 6.96
CA GLY A 277 3.33 8.67 5.70
C GLY A 277 2.77 7.25 5.55
N LEU A 278 3.62 6.24 5.80
CA LEU A 278 3.23 4.83 5.76
C LEU A 278 2.04 4.53 6.66
N PHE A 279 2.14 4.91 7.93
CA PHE A 279 1.06 4.64 8.88
C PHE A 279 -0.16 5.55 8.68
N HIS A 280 -0.01 6.73 8.07
CA HIS A 280 -1.15 7.52 7.65
C HIS A 280 -1.99 6.75 6.63
N TYR A 281 -1.36 6.22 5.58
CA TYR A 281 -2.08 5.48 4.54
C TYR A 281 -2.62 4.12 5.02
N ILE A 282 -1.95 3.45 5.96
CA ILE A 282 -2.53 2.28 6.65
C ILE A 282 -3.81 2.67 7.40
N ALA A 283 -3.83 3.82 8.09
CA ALA A 283 -5.02 4.29 8.80
C ALA A 283 -6.17 4.61 7.84
N VAL A 284 -5.87 5.27 6.71
CA VAL A 284 -6.85 5.54 5.65
C VAL A 284 -7.40 4.23 5.11
N GLN A 285 -6.53 3.25 4.82
CA GLN A 285 -6.93 1.97 4.29
C GLN A 285 -7.79 1.16 5.28
N GLU A 286 -7.46 1.20 6.57
CA GLU A 286 -8.26 0.60 7.63
C GLU A 286 -9.64 1.25 7.73
N ALA A 287 -9.71 2.58 7.71
CA ALA A 287 -10.96 3.32 7.77
C ALA A 287 -11.87 3.00 6.57
N ASP A 288 -11.29 2.88 5.37
CA ASP A 288 -12.00 2.46 4.16
C ASP A 288 -12.63 1.06 4.33
N ILE A 289 -11.87 0.09 4.84
CA ILE A 289 -12.37 -1.27 5.11
C ILE A 289 -13.51 -1.24 6.12
N ARG A 290 -13.43 -0.40 7.16
CA ARG A 290 -14.48 -0.27 8.18
C ARG A 290 -15.77 0.30 7.60
N SER A 291 -15.66 1.22 6.66
CA SER A 291 -16.80 1.86 6.01
C SER A 291 -17.48 0.97 4.96
N ASP A 292 -16.70 0.14 4.26
CA ASP A 292 -17.19 -0.81 3.27
C ASP A 292 -16.38 -2.12 3.27
N PRO A 293 -16.72 -3.07 4.16
CA PRO A 293 -16.03 -4.37 4.26
C PRO A 293 -16.14 -5.21 2.98
N THR A 294 -17.08 -4.88 2.10
CA THR A 294 -17.29 -5.62 0.85
C THR A 294 -16.26 -5.28 -0.21
N ARG A 295 -15.42 -4.26 -0.03
CA ARG A 295 -14.33 -3.93 -0.96
C ARG A 295 -13.13 -4.89 -0.87
N TRP A 296 -13.04 -5.66 0.20
CA TRP A 296 -11.94 -6.60 0.48
C TRP A 296 -12.50 -8.02 0.54
N THR A 297 -12.93 -8.54 -0.61
CA THR A 297 -13.61 -9.85 -0.69
C THR A 297 -12.64 -11.00 -0.84
N THR A 298 -12.21 -11.57 0.27
CA THR A 298 -11.87 -13.00 0.30
C THR A 298 -13.02 -13.76 0.97
N ASP A 299 -13.20 -15.03 0.65
CA ASP A 299 -14.33 -15.81 1.17
C ASP A 299 -14.28 -15.96 2.71
N ILE A 300 -13.08 -15.84 3.29
CA ILE A 300 -12.86 -15.79 4.74
C ILE A 300 -13.30 -14.44 5.33
N LEU A 301 -13.01 -13.33 4.64
CA LEU A 301 -13.34 -11.97 5.08
C LEU A 301 -14.84 -11.70 5.08
N LYS A 302 -15.56 -12.16 4.05
CA LYS A 302 -17.02 -12.09 4.00
C LYS A 302 -17.66 -12.78 5.21
N LYS A 303 -17.15 -13.95 5.60
CA LYS A 303 -17.67 -14.69 6.76
C LYS A 303 -17.44 -13.94 8.07
N VAL A 304 -16.26 -13.36 8.28
CA VAL A 304 -15.94 -12.62 9.52
C VAL A 304 -16.77 -11.35 9.63
N PHE A 305 -16.83 -10.51 8.58
CA PHE A 305 -17.53 -9.24 8.64
C PHE A 305 -19.06 -9.35 8.61
N SER A 306 -19.62 -10.38 7.97
CA SER A 306 -21.07 -10.64 8.00
C SER A 306 -21.61 -11.02 9.39
N THR A 307 -20.73 -11.34 10.35
CA THR A 307 -21.13 -11.69 11.73
C THR A 307 -21.06 -10.53 12.72
N VAL A 308 -20.43 -9.42 12.33
CA VAL A 308 -20.22 -8.23 13.16
C VAL A 308 -21.27 -7.15 12.89
N ASN A 309 -21.98 -7.23 11.77
CA ASN A 309 -23.06 -6.33 11.36
C ASN A 309 -24.42 -7.04 11.37
#